data_AF-A0A2L0D1N4-F1
#
_entry.id   AF-A0A2L0D1N4-F1
#
_cell.length_a   1.000
_cell.length_b   1.000
_cell.length_c   1.000
_cell.angle_alpha   90.00
_cell.angle_beta   90.00
_cell.angle_gamma   90.00
#
_symmetry.space_group_name_H-M   'P 1'
#
loop_
_entity.id
_entity.type
_entity.pdbx_description
1 polymer ?
#
loop_
_entity_poly.entity_id
_entity_poly.type
_entity_poly.pdbx_seq_one_letter_code
_entity_poly.pdbx_strand_id
1 'polypeptide(L)'
;MTNIVVIVIIAGVIGLQTIAGYFGNKYLGFILPILFIVIVLYLFLRGNLTFSVRDILMPLVGILSLAMIYERADKARQLKQKR
;
A
#
# COMPACT_ATOMS: atom_id res chain seq x y z
N MET A 1 19.37 3.06 -9.52
CA MET A 1 18.06 3.72 -9.70
C MET A 1 18.13 5.08 -9.04
N THR A 2 17.84 6.16 -9.76
CA THR A 2 17.97 7.54 -9.26
C THR A 2 16.92 7.80 -8.17
N ASN A 3 17.29 8.47 -7.08
CA ASN A 3 16.40 8.80 -5.95
C ASN A 3 15.06 9.40 -6.38
N ILE A 4 15.04 10.13 -7.50
CA ILE A 4 13.86 10.73 -8.11
C ILE A 4 12.80 9.68 -8.49
N VAL A 5 13.21 8.56 -9.09
CA VAL A 5 12.27 7.50 -9.53
C VAL A 5 11.54 6.90 -8.34
N VAL A 6 12.27 6.65 -7.24
CA VAL A 6 11.69 6.10 -6.00
C VAL A 6 10.67 7.06 -5.41
N ILE A 7 10.98 8.37 -5.37
CA ILE A 7 10.08 9.40 -4.85
C ILE A 7 8.79 9.47 -5.68
N VAL A 8 8.89 9.44 -7.01
CA VAL A 8 7.72 9.49 -7.90
C VAL A 8 6.81 8.27 -7.69
N ILE A 9 7.38 7.08 -7.54
CA ILE A 9 6.62 5.86 -7.26
C ILE A 9 5.89 5.98 -5.91
N ILE A 10 6.59 6.43 -4.86
CA ILE A 10 5.98 6.63 -3.53
C ILE A 10 4.83 7.63 -3.61
N ALA A 11 5.03 8.78 -4.27
CA ALA A 11 3.99 9.79 -4.44
C ALA A 11 2.79 9.25 -5.22
N GLY A 12 3.02 8.47 -6.27
CA GLY A 12 1.97 7.81 -7.05
C GLY A 12 1.17 6.82 -6.21
N VAL A 13 1.84 5.98 -5.43
CA VAL A 13 1.20 5.02 -4.51
C VAL A 13 0.33 5.73 -3.48
N ILE A 14 0.85 6.77 -2.82
CA ILE A 14 0.09 7.56 -1.84
C ILE A 14 -1.12 8.22 -2.51
N GLY A 15 -0.93 8.80 -3.70
CA GLY A 15 -1.99 9.43 -4.47
C GLY A 15 -3.11 8.44 -4.82
N LEU A 16 -2.76 7.27 -5.35
CA LEU A 16 -3.72 6.20 -5.67
C LEU A 16 -4.49 5.73 -4.44
N GLN A 17 -3.81 5.47 -3.32
CA GLN A 17 -4.48 5.04 -2.08
C GLN A 17 -5.40 6.12 -1.52
N THR A 18 -4.98 7.39 -1.60
CA THR A 18 -5.79 8.53 -1.16
C THR A 18 -7.03 8.72 -2.04
N ILE A 19 -6.88 8.61 -3.35
CA ILE A 19 -7.99 8.72 -4.31
C ILE A 19 -8.98 7.56 -4.11
N ALA A 20 -8.47 6.34 -3.98
CA ALA A 20 -9.30 5.16 -3.72
C ALA A 20 -10.10 5.30 -2.42
N GLY A 21 -9.47 5.80 -1.35
CA GLY A 21 -10.15 6.09 -0.08
C GLY A 21 -11.16 7.23 -0.20
N TYR A 22 -10.85 8.30 -0.95
CA TYR A 22 -11.79 9.40 -1.16
C TYR A 22 -13.02 8.98 -1.97
N PHE A 23 -12.88 8.06 -2.94
CA PHE A 23 -14.02 7.44 -3.62
C PHE A 23 -14.72 6.36 -2.77
N GLY A 24 -14.09 5.94 -1.66
CA GLY A 24 -14.49 4.82 -0.80
C GLY A 24 -14.67 3.52 -1.55
N ASN A 25 -13.96 3.35 -2.66
CA ASN A 25 -13.95 2.10 -3.39
C ASN A 25 -12.89 1.18 -2.75
N LYS A 26 -13.36 0.32 -1.85
CA LYS A 26 -12.53 -0.65 -1.13
C LYS A 26 -11.72 -1.51 -2.09
N TYR A 27 -12.29 -1.93 -3.21
CA TYR A 27 -11.60 -2.78 -4.19
C TYR A 27 -10.39 -2.09 -4.81
N LEU A 28 -10.50 -0.80 -5.14
CA LEU A 28 -9.34 -0.02 -5.62
C LEU A 28 -8.27 0.14 -4.54
N GLY A 29 -8.67 0.38 -3.29
CA GLY A 29 -7.73 0.53 -2.17
C GLY A 29 -6.98 -0.75 -1.80
N PHE A 30 -7.56 -1.91 -2.10
CA PHE A 30 -6.96 -3.23 -1.87
C PHE A 30 -6.09 -3.74 -3.01
N ILE A 31 -6.19 -3.17 -4.21
CA ILE A 31 -5.48 -3.70 -5.38
C ILE A 31 -3.96 -3.63 -5.21
N LEU A 32 -3.43 -2.53 -4.67
CA LEU A 32 -2.00 -2.37 -4.37
C LEU A 32 -1.53 -3.30 -3.23
N PRO A 33 -2.22 -3.35 -2.07
CA PRO A 33 -1.91 -4.33 -1.03
C PRO A 33 -1.87 -5.78 -1.52
N ILE A 34 -2.85 -6.19 -2.34
CA ILE A 34 -2.90 -7.55 -2.90
C ILE A 34 -1.72 -7.79 -3.84
N LEU A 35 -1.47 -6.86 -4.77
CA LEU A 35 -0.35 -6.96 -5.70
C LEU A 35 0.99 -7.08 -4.94
N PHE A 36 1.13 -6.30 -3.87
CA PHE A 36 2.31 -6.32 -3.02
C PHE A 36 2.48 -7.67 -2.30
N ILE A 37 1.41 -8.27 -1.77
CA ILE A 37 1.44 -9.63 -1.20
C ILE A 37 1.87 -10.66 -2.25
N VAL A 38 1.32 -10.59 -3.47
CA VAL A 38 1.66 -11.50 -4.56
C VAL A 38 3.15 -11.40 -4.92
N ILE A 39 3.69 -10.18 -4.99
CA ILE A 39 5.12 -9.95 -5.24
C ILE A 39 5.98 -10.54 -4.11
N VAL A 40 5.60 -10.32 -2.85
CA VAL A 40 6.32 -10.87 -1.70
C VAL A 40 6.32 -12.39 -1.73
N LEU A 41 5.17 -13.03 -1.97
CA LEU A 41 5.07 -14.48 -2.11
C LEU A 41 5.92 -15.00 -3.28
N TYR A 42 5.91 -14.32 -4.43
CA TYR A 42 6.73 -14.68 -5.58
C TYR A 42 8.23 -14.62 -5.26
N LEU A 43 8.69 -13.56 -4.59
CA LEU A 43 10.09 -13.43 -4.17
C LEU A 43 10.48 -14.50 -3.15
N PHE A 44 9.57 -14.83 -2.24
CA PHE A 44 9.75 -15.89 -1.26
C PHE A 44 9.90 -17.27 -1.92
N LEU A 45 9.00 -17.63 -2.85
CA LEU A 45 9.06 -18.89 -3.59
C LEU A 45 10.33 -19.01 -4.48
N ARG A 46 10.87 -17.89 -4.95
CA ARG A 46 12.14 -17.83 -5.69
C ARG A 46 13.38 -18.00 -4.80
N GLY A 47 13.23 -18.06 -3.48
CA GLY A 47 14.35 -18.09 -2.54
C GLY A 47 15.08 -16.75 -2.40
N ASN A 48 14.48 -15.64 -2.87
CA ASN A 48 15.06 -14.30 -2.74
C ASN A 48 14.79 -13.66 -1.37
N LEU A 49 13.84 -14.20 -0.59
CA LEU A 49 13.57 -13.81 0.78
C LEU A 49 13.95 -14.97 1.70
N THR A 50 14.59 -14.66 2.81
CA THR A 50 14.92 -15.63 3.85
C THR A 50 13.83 -15.60 4.94
N PHE A 51 13.79 -16.61 5.81
CA PHE A 51 12.97 -16.54 7.03
C PHE A 51 13.62 -15.65 8.10
N SER A 52 14.01 -14.44 7.71
CA SER A 52 14.52 -13.43 8.63
C SER A 52 13.39 -12.53 9.13
N VAL A 53 13.55 -12.00 10.34
CA VAL A 53 12.59 -11.06 10.94
C VAL A 53 12.36 -9.85 10.02
N ARG A 54 13.41 -9.39 9.33
CA ARG A 54 13.33 -8.26 8.39
C ARG A 54 12.43 -8.60 7.19
N ASP A 55 12.60 -9.78 6.62
CA ASP A 55 11.86 -10.22 5.42
C ASP A 55 10.37 -10.46 5.71
N ILE A 56 10.02 -10.71 6.98
CA ILE A 56 8.62 -10.81 7.43
C ILE A 56 8.04 -9.42 7.77
N LEU A 57 8.81 -8.58 8.47
CA LEU A 57 8.33 -7.26 8.90
C LEU A 57 8.19 -6.27 7.75
N MET A 58 9.08 -6.29 6.76
CA MET A 58 9.02 -5.37 5.61
C MET A 58 7.67 -5.45 4.87
N PRO A 59 7.19 -6.66 4.48
CA PRO A 59 5.87 -6.81 3.89
C PRO A 59 4.74 -6.33 4.80
N LEU A 60 4.81 -6.67 6.09
CA LEU A 60 3.78 -6.31 7.06
C LEU A 60 3.64 -4.78 7.17
N VAL A 61 4.76 -4.07 7.33
CA VAL A 61 4.79 -2.60 7.38
C VAL A 61 4.28 -2.00 6.08
N GLY A 62 4.65 -2.57 4.92
CA GLY A 62 4.15 -2.11 3.62
C GLY A 62 2.64 -2.18 3.50
N ILE A 63 2.03 -3.32 3.85
CA ILE A 63 0.58 -3.54 3.80
C ILE A 63 -0.14 -2.61 4.78
N LEU A 64 0.34 -2.51 6.01
CA LEU A 64 -0.25 -1.65 7.05
C LEU A 64 -0.21 -0.17 6.64
N SER A 65 0.91 0.28 6.06
CA SER A 65 1.06 1.65 5.57
C SER A 65 0.04 1.95 4.48
N LEU A 66 -0.12 1.03 3.51
CA LEU A 66 -1.10 1.17 2.43
C LEU A 66 -2.55 1.20 2.96
N ALA A 67 -2.86 0.35 3.94
CA ALA A 67 -4.18 0.30 4.56
C ALA A 67 -4.50 1.58 5.35
N MET A 68 -3.54 2.09 6.12
CA MET A 68 -3.71 3.33 6.90
C MET A 68 -3.94 4.55 6.00
N ILE A 69 -3.24 4.66 4.87
CA ILE A 69 -3.44 5.78 3.93
C ILE A 69 -4.86 5.74 3.36
N TYR A 70 -5.33 4.56 2.93
CA TYR A 70 -6.69 4.38 2.43
C TYR A 70 -7.73 4.72 3.50
N GLU A 71 -7.59 4.17 4.71
CA GLU A 71 -8.55 4.37 5.80
C GLU A 71 -8.63 5.84 6.21
N ARG A 72 -7.48 6.54 6.25
CA ARG A 72 -7.44 7.97 6.55
C ARG A 72 -8.18 8.78 5.51
N ALA A 73 -8.04 8.45 4.23
CA ALA A 73 -8.74 9.12 3.15
C ALA A 73 -10.26 8.83 3.15
N ASP A 74 -10.66 7.58 3.43
CA ASP A 74 -12.07 7.21 3.56
C ASP A 74 -12.74 7.88 4.77
N LYS A 75 -12.06 7.92 5.93
CA LYS A 75 -12.54 8.67 7.11
C LYS A 75 -12.71 10.16 6.80
N ALA A 76 -11.76 10.77 6.10
CA ALA A 76 -11.86 12.18 5.70
C ALA A 76 -13.08 12.43 4.80
N ARG A 77 -13.36 11.52 3.86
CA ARG A 77 -14.56 11.57 3.01
C ARG A 77 -15.84 11.46 3.85
N GLN A 78 -15.92 10.49 4.76
CA GLN A 78 -17.09 10.29 5.63
C GLN A 78 -17.35 11.51 6.53
N LEU A 79 -16.30 12.12 7.08
CA LEU A 79 -16.42 13.37 7.87
C LEU A 79 -16.93 14.54 7.03
N LYS A 80 -16.52 14.63 5.77
CA LYS A 80 -16.98 15.66 4.82
C LYS A 80 -18.45 15.45 4.41
N GLN A 81 -18.93 14.21 4.36
CA GLN A 81 -20.34 13.90 4.07
C GLN A 81 -21.27 14.10 5.26
N LYS A 82 -20.74 14.10 6.50
CA LYS A 82 -21.52 14.35 7.73
C LYS A 82 -21.66 15.84 8.08
N ARG A 83 -20.91 16.73 7.43
CA ARG A 83 -21.04 18.19 7.53
C ARG A 83 -21.96 18.71 6.44
#